data_AF-A0A7J6SMK4-F1
#
_entry.id   AF-A0A7J6SMK4-F1
#
_cell.length_a   1.000
_cell.length_b   1.000
_cell.length_c   1.000
_cell.angle_alpha   90.00
_cell.angle_beta   90.00
_cell.angle_gamma   90.00
#
_symmetry.space_group_name_H-M   'P 1'
#
loop_
_entity.id
_entity.type
_entity.pdbx_description
1 polymer ?
#
loop_
_entity_poly.entity_id
_entity_poly.type
_entity_poly.pdbx_seq_one_letter_code
_entity_poly.pdbx_strand_id
1 'polypeptide(L)'
;MLLYIFLHLFVTTSSVRVPHTAENATAVEAPNPWFYVMVIDAGSSGSRMKVFQYRLPSPVINSSATDSIDRYIVFPELIGSFKTSPGISYSALAPSSVVKSLLALVEYAKGRLAAVRPFWKYFPIYLRATAGMRDVVPARRDALMHECIRYLKETPFYFREDYAQVLSGEEEAAFGWLSLNADNRTLAGYDQDASLGWLDMGGASFQIAFVPTRSHYVLENLFPLALSPKGFPLS
;
A
#
# COMPACT_ATOMS: atom_id res chain seq x y z
N MET A 1 2.93 5.42 -2.29
CA MET A 1 2.05 4.58 -1.45
C MET A 1 2.42 3.09 -1.45
N LEU A 2 3.36 2.68 -2.31
CA LEU A 2 3.63 1.27 -2.60
C LEU A 2 4.37 0.51 -1.51
N LEU A 3 5.27 1.12 -0.72
CA LEU A 3 6.15 0.33 0.15
C LEU A 3 5.67 0.19 1.61
N TYR A 4 4.86 1.11 2.15
CA TYR A 4 4.37 1.00 3.54
C TYR A 4 3.39 -0.16 3.73
N ILE A 5 2.54 -0.42 2.73
CA ILE A 5 1.65 -1.59 2.69
C ILE A 5 2.46 -2.88 2.82
N PHE A 6 3.65 -2.94 2.22
CA PHE A 6 4.53 -4.10 2.29
C PHE A 6 5.37 -4.15 3.55
N LEU A 7 5.84 -3.00 4.06
CA LEU A 7 6.58 -2.94 5.32
C LEU A 7 5.74 -3.46 6.50
N HIS A 8 4.44 -3.16 6.52
CA HIS A 8 3.52 -3.71 7.53
C HIS A 8 3.28 -5.22 7.38
N LEU A 9 3.19 -5.74 6.14
CA LEU A 9 3.00 -7.17 5.88
C LEU A 9 4.16 -8.04 6.37
N PHE A 10 5.40 -7.53 6.38
CA PHE A 10 6.58 -8.30 6.82
C PHE A 10 6.96 -8.11 8.29
N VAL A 11 6.56 -7.00 8.93
CA VAL A 11 6.80 -6.82 10.38
C VAL A 11 5.81 -7.66 11.21
N THR A 12 4.62 -7.97 10.69
CA THR A 12 3.62 -8.78 11.43
C THR A 12 3.65 -10.29 11.12
N THR A 13 4.38 -10.75 10.10
CA THR A 13 4.47 -12.18 9.75
C THR A 13 5.61 -12.89 10.47
N SER A 14 5.74 -12.71 11.78
CA SER A 14 6.50 -13.67 12.60
C SER A 14 5.74 -15.00 12.81
N SER A 15 4.58 -15.21 12.18
CA SER A 15 3.78 -16.43 12.41
C SER A 15 2.87 -16.86 11.26
N VAL A 16 3.27 -16.74 9.99
CA VAL A 16 2.68 -17.64 8.98
C VAL A 16 3.42 -18.97 9.07
N ARG A 17 2.94 -19.84 9.97
CA ARG A 17 3.33 -21.26 9.93
C ARG A 17 2.77 -21.84 8.65
N VAL A 18 3.64 -22.08 7.68
CA VAL A 18 3.37 -23.05 6.62
C VAL A 18 3.13 -24.39 7.34
N PRO A 19 1.98 -25.07 7.17
CA PRO A 19 1.76 -26.36 7.80
C PRO A 19 2.77 -27.35 7.20
N HIS A 20 3.73 -27.80 8.01
CA HIS A 20 4.50 -29.00 7.68
C HIS A 20 3.61 -30.21 7.94
N THR A 21 2.93 -30.69 6.90
CA THR A 21 2.43 -32.07 6.89
C THR A 21 3.49 -32.98 6.28
N ALA A 22 3.75 -34.06 7.00
CA ALA A 22 4.81 -35.03 6.78
C ALA A 22 4.73 -35.74 5.41
N GLU A 23 5.93 -36.13 4.96
CA GLU A 23 6.33 -37.25 4.11
C GLU A 23 5.38 -37.76 3.00
N ASN A 24 5.97 -37.79 1.79
CA ASN A 24 5.56 -38.55 0.60
C ASN A 24 4.27 -38.10 -0.10
N ALA A 25 4.39 -37.05 -0.91
CA ALA A 25 3.53 -36.84 -2.07
C ALA A 25 4.37 -36.28 -3.23
N THR A 26 4.24 -36.93 -4.38
CA THR A 26 4.72 -36.49 -5.70
C THR A 26 4.65 -34.97 -5.87
N ALA A 27 5.71 -34.37 -6.44
CA ALA A 27 5.81 -32.93 -6.67
C ALA A 27 4.62 -32.38 -7.46
N VAL A 28 3.59 -31.96 -6.73
CA VAL A 28 2.53 -31.08 -7.23
C VAL A 28 3.23 -29.76 -7.48
N GLU A 29 3.24 -29.30 -8.74
CA GLU A 29 3.69 -27.96 -9.10
C GLU A 29 3.13 -26.95 -8.08
N ALA A 30 4.03 -26.27 -7.37
CA ALA A 30 3.62 -25.32 -6.35
C ALA A 30 2.67 -24.29 -6.99
N PRO A 31 1.51 -24.00 -6.37
CA PRO A 31 0.57 -23.03 -6.91
C PRO A 31 1.30 -21.72 -7.12
N ASN A 32 1.08 -21.13 -8.30
CA ASN A 32 1.74 -19.93 -8.81
C ASN A 32 2.17 -18.97 -7.67
N PRO A 33 3.48 -18.74 -7.43
CA PRO A 33 4.00 -18.11 -6.21
C PRO A 33 3.77 -16.58 -6.14
N TRP A 34 2.82 -16.09 -6.92
CA TRP A 34 2.46 -14.68 -6.96
C TRP A 34 1.44 -14.36 -5.88
N PHE A 35 1.78 -13.35 -5.12
CA PHE A 35 0.88 -12.68 -4.18
C PHE A 35 0.37 -11.41 -4.83
N TYR A 36 -0.84 -11.02 -4.44
CA TYR A 36 -1.49 -9.85 -4.99
C TYR A 36 -1.94 -8.91 -3.88
N VAL A 37 -1.92 -7.62 -4.16
CA VAL A 37 -2.43 -6.58 -3.27
C VAL A 37 -3.21 -5.56 -4.07
N MET A 38 -4.31 -5.09 -3.51
CA MET A 38 -5.16 -4.07 -4.10
C MET A 38 -5.10 -2.81 -3.26
N VAL A 39 -5.00 -1.66 -3.93
CA VAL A 39 -4.99 -0.37 -3.26
C VAL A 39 -5.96 0.56 -3.96
N ILE A 40 -6.93 1.05 -3.19
CA ILE A 40 -7.87 2.10 -3.58
C ILE A 40 -7.28 3.43 -3.14
N ASP A 41 -6.80 4.18 -4.11
CA ASP A 41 -6.37 5.57 -3.97
C ASP A 41 -7.58 6.49 -4.15
N ALA A 42 -8.12 6.97 -3.04
CA ALA A 42 -9.35 7.76 -2.98
C ALA A 42 -9.03 9.27 -2.96
N GLY A 43 -8.75 9.79 -4.15
CA GLY A 43 -8.47 11.20 -4.37
C GLY A 43 -9.72 12.09 -4.47
N SER A 44 -9.50 13.41 -4.43
CA SER A 44 -10.58 14.41 -4.51
C SER A 44 -11.36 14.36 -5.82
N SER A 45 -10.67 14.23 -6.96
CA SER A 45 -11.30 14.23 -8.29
C SER A 45 -11.75 12.85 -8.79
N GLY A 46 -11.39 11.78 -8.07
CA GLY A 46 -11.71 10.41 -8.47
C GLY A 46 -10.96 9.38 -7.63
N SER A 47 -11.47 8.15 -7.67
CA SER A 47 -10.89 7.01 -6.95
C SER A 47 -10.26 6.03 -7.92
N ARG A 48 -9.10 5.46 -7.58
CA ARG A 48 -8.37 4.54 -8.46
C ARG A 48 -8.09 3.23 -7.75
N MET A 49 -8.51 2.12 -8.35
CA MET A 49 -8.09 0.77 -7.98
C MET A 49 -6.75 0.50 -8.65
N LYS A 50 -5.75 0.12 -7.87
CA LYS A 50 -4.47 -0.40 -8.36
C LYS A 50 -4.31 -1.83 -7.88
N VAL A 51 -4.02 -2.74 -8.80
CA VAL A 51 -3.76 -4.16 -8.51
C VAL A 51 -2.28 -4.41 -8.77
N PHE A 52 -1.60 -4.92 -7.77
CA PHE A 52 -0.18 -5.26 -7.86
C PHE A 52 0.03 -6.75 -7.67
N GLN A 53 1.11 -7.27 -8.26
CA GLN A 53 1.62 -8.61 -8.02
C GLN A 53 3.05 -8.58 -7.51
N TYR A 54 3.44 -9.57 -6.73
CA TYR A 54 4.80 -9.73 -6.24
C TYR A 54 5.10 -11.19 -5.92
N ARG A 55 6.40 -11.53 -5.84
CA ARG A 55 6.85 -12.84 -5.37
C ARG A 55 7.61 -12.65 -4.06
N LEU A 56 7.34 -13.53 -3.12
CA LEU A 56 8.20 -13.64 -1.94
C LEU A 56 9.53 -14.28 -2.38
N PRO A 57 10.68 -13.81 -1.88
CA PRO A 57 11.92 -14.54 -2.03
C PRO A 57 11.73 -15.94 -1.42
N SER A 58 12.14 -16.99 -2.13
CA SER A 58 12.23 -18.31 -1.50
C SER A 58 13.17 -18.19 -0.30
N PRO A 59 12.82 -18.72 0.89
CA PRO A 59 13.76 -18.80 1.98
C PRO A 59 14.93 -19.66 1.51
N VAL A 60 16.07 -19.04 1.25
CA VAL A 60 17.31 -19.77 1.05
C VAL A 60 17.67 -20.29 2.44
N ILE A 61 17.30 -21.53 2.73
CA ILE A 61 17.77 -22.24 3.92
C ILE A 61 19.24 -22.61 3.65
N ASN A 62 20.12 -21.62 3.70
CA ASN A 62 21.54 -21.87 3.89
C ASN A 62 21.73 -22.07 5.39
N SER A 63 21.79 -23.34 5.77
CA SER A 63 22.06 -23.84 7.12
C SER A 63 23.49 -23.55 7.55
N SER A 64 23.91 -22.28 7.57
CA SER A 64 25.13 -21.78 8.24
C SER A 64 25.36 -20.31 7.91
N ALA A 65 24.66 -19.40 8.59
CA ALA A 65 25.18 -18.07 8.91
C ALA A 65 24.23 -17.37 9.88
N THR A 66 24.77 -16.94 11.01
CA THR A 66 24.24 -15.86 11.84
C THR A 66 24.38 -14.53 11.10
N ASP A 67 23.78 -14.41 9.92
CA ASP A 67 23.70 -13.15 9.20
C ASP A 67 22.34 -12.53 9.46
N SER A 68 22.40 -11.23 9.76
CA SER A 68 21.25 -10.35 9.90
C SER A 68 20.20 -10.69 8.86
N ILE A 69 18.93 -10.70 9.27
CA ILE A 69 17.80 -10.73 8.33
C ILE A 69 17.97 -9.51 7.44
N ASP A 70 18.63 -9.68 6.29
CA ASP A 70 18.58 -8.76 5.19
C ASP A 70 17.11 -8.77 4.79
N ARG A 71 16.41 -7.75 5.28
CA ARG A 71 14.99 -7.54 5.01
C ARG A 71 14.88 -7.34 3.50
N TYR A 72 14.57 -8.41 2.77
CA TYR A 72 14.36 -8.33 1.33
C TYR A 72 13.27 -7.30 1.05
N ILE A 73 13.65 -6.19 0.41
CA ILE A 73 12.70 -5.22 -0.09
C ILE A 73 12.10 -5.82 -1.36
N VAL A 74 10.83 -6.20 -1.30
CA VAL A 74 10.09 -6.70 -2.46
C VAL A 74 9.42 -5.53 -3.16
N PHE A 75 9.75 -5.33 -4.43
CA PHE A 75 9.13 -4.31 -5.27
C PHE A 75 7.96 -4.94 -6.05
N PRO A 76 6.71 -4.55 -5.73
CA PRO A 76 5.54 -5.09 -6.42
C PRO A 76 5.37 -4.46 -7.81
N GLU A 77 4.91 -5.25 -8.77
CA GLU A 77 4.63 -4.82 -10.14
C GLU A 77 3.16 -4.41 -10.27
N LEU A 78 2.88 -3.25 -10.86
CA LEU A 78 1.52 -2.82 -11.17
C LEU A 78 0.98 -3.60 -12.37
N ILE A 79 -0.04 -4.43 -12.14
CA ILE A 79 -0.66 -5.22 -13.21
C ILE A 79 -2.00 -4.66 -13.67
N GLY A 80 -2.58 -3.70 -12.97
CA GLY A 80 -3.86 -3.14 -13.38
C GLY A 80 -4.21 -1.85 -12.64
N SER A 81 -4.84 -0.92 -13.36
CA SER A 81 -5.35 0.32 -12.80
C SER A 81 -6.69 0.67 -13.41
N PHE A 82 -7.66 1.05 -12.58
CA PHE A 82 -8.99 1.47 -13.02
C PHE A 82 -9.46 2.65 -12.19
N LYS A 83 -10.04 3.67 -12.85
CA LYS A 83 -10.47 4.93 -12.21
C LYS A 83 -12.00 5.06 -12.27
N THR A 84 -12.57 5.49 -11.17
CA THR A 84 -13.94 6.04 -11.08
C THR A 84 -13.89 7.52 -10.75
N SER A 85 -14.92 8.24 -11.21
CA SER A 85 -15.14 9.65 -10.89
C SER A 85 -16.64 9.83 -10.59
N PRO A 86 -17.03 10.74 -9.67
CA PRO A 86 -16.17 11.63 -8.88
C PRO A 86 -15.46 10.91 -7.71
N GLY A 87 -14.63 11.63 -6.95
CA GLY A 87 -13.95 11.10 -5.76
C GLY A 87 -14.94 10.72 -4.64
N ILE A 88 -14.52 9.87 -3.70
CA ILE A 88 -15.44 9.40 -2.63
C ILE A 88 -15.96 10.53 -1.74
N SER A 89 -15.25 11.65 -1.64
CA SER A 89 -15.66 12.81 -0.83
C SER A 89 -16.99 13.42 -1.31
N TYR A 90 -17.38 13.21 -2.57
CA TYR A 90 -18.67 13.65 -3.09
C TYR A 90 -19.85 12.89 -2.46
N SER A 91 -19.61 11.73 -1.86
CA SER A 91 -20.61 10.97 -1.11
C SER A 91 -20.76 11.44 0.34
N ALA A 92 -20.09 12.52 0.77
CA ALA A 92 -20.13 12.99 2.17
C ALA A 92 -21.53 13.36 2.67
N LEU A 93 -22.44 13.77 1.79
CA LEU A 93 -23.85 14.07 2.15
C LEU A 93 -24.75 12.83 2.17
N ALA A 94 -24.34 11.76 1.48
CA ALA A 94 -25.06 10.50 1.42
C ALA A 94 -24.05 9.33 1.44
N PRO A 95 -23.48 8.99 2.61
CA PRO A 95 -22.40 8.02 2.75
C PRO A 95 -22.64 6.69 2.04
N SER A 96 -23.87 6.17 2.10
CA SER A 96 -24.26 4.91 1.44
C SER A 96 -24.04 4.91 -0.07
N SER A 97 -23.99 6.08 -0.71
CA SER A 97 -23.72 6.19 -2.16
C SER A 97 -22.29 5.81 -2.53
N VAL A 98 -21.33 5.86 -1.59
CA VAL A 98 -19.92 5.52 -1.84
C VAL A 98 -19.74 4.08 -2.30
N VAL A 99 -20.64 3.20 -1.86
CA VAL A 99 -20.65 1.78 -2.19
C VAL A 99 -20.72 1.56 -3.70
N LYS A 100 -21.45 2.41 -4.44
CA LYS A 100 -21.54 2.30 -5.90
C LYS A 100 -20.18 2.55 -6.57
N SER A 101 -19.45 3.55 -6.08
CA SER A 101 -18.11 3.88 -6.57
C SER A 101 -17.10 2.78 -6.23
N LEU A 102 -17.15 2.25 -5.00
CA LEU A 102 -16.26 1.17 -4.57
C LEU A 102 -16.58 -0.16 -5.25
N LEU A 103 -17.85 -0.43 -5.55
CA LEU A 103 -18.28 -1.63 -6.26
C LEU A 103 -17.61 -1.74 -7.63
N ALA A 104 -17.63 -0.68 -8.42
CA ALA A 104 -16.97 -0.68 -9.73
C ALA A 104 -15.46 -0.94 -9.63
N LEU A 105 -14.80 -0.39 -8.59
CA LEU A 105 -13.38 -0.61 -8.33
C LEU A 105 -13.08 -2.07 -7.93
N VAL A 106 -13.92 -2.65 -7.07
CA VAL A 106 -13.78 -4.03 -6.58
C VAL A 106 -14.09 -5.03 -7.69
N GLU A 107 -15.11 -4.81 -8.51
CA GLU A 107 -15.43 -5.67 -9.65
C GLU A 107 -14.30 -5.68 -10.69
N TYR A 108 -13.65 -4.54 -10.93
CA TYR A 108 -12.44 -4.50 -11.74
C TYR A 108 -11.33 -5.39 -11.18
N ALA A 109 -11.05 -5.32 -9.87
CA ALA A 109 -10.04 -6.15 -9.22
C ALA A 109 -10.38 -7.65 -9.30
N LYS A 110 -11.66 -8.01 -9.08
CA LYS A 110 -12.17 -9.38 -9.26
C LYS A 110 -11.95 -9.88 -10.69
N GLY A 111 -12.26 -9.06 -11.69
CA GLY A 111 -12.01 -9.39 -13.09
C GLY A 111 -10.53 -9.62 -13.36
N ARG A 112 -9.65 -8.74 -12.84
CA ARG A 112 -8.20 -8.85 -13.03
C ARG A 112 -7.61 -10.10 -12.37
N LEU A 113 -8.18 -10.55 -11.26
CA LEU A 113 -7.70 -11.67 -10.45
C LEU A 113 -8.53 -12.95 -10.63
N ALA A 114 -9.38 -13.04 -11.67
CA ALA A 114 -10.30 -14.17 -11.86
C ALA A 114 -9.61 -15.54 -11.90
N ALA A 115 -8.42 -15.62 -12.51
CA ALA A 115 -7.62 -16.85 -12.61
C ALA A 115 -7.13 -17.40 -11.25
N VAL A 116 -7.08 -16.55 -10.21
CA VAL A 116 -6.59 -16.89 -8.87
C VAL A 116 -7.69 -16.74 -7.81
N ARG A 117 -8.96 -16.85 -8.22
CA ARG A 117 -10.15 -16.70 -7.37
C ARG A 117 -10.11 -17.48 -6.04
N PRO A 118 -9.68 -18.76 -5.98
CA PRO A 118 -9.62 -19.51 -4.71
C PRO A 118 -8.75 -18.86 -3.63
N PHE A 119 -7.83 -17.96 -4.01
CA PHE A 119 -6.85 -17.33 -3.12
C PHE A 119 -7.20 -15.89 -2.74
N TRP A 120 -8.30 -15.31 -3.24
CA TRP A 120 -8.67 -13.90 -2.97
C TRP A 120 -8.71 -13.54 -1.49
N LYS A 121 -9.14 -14.47 -0.63
CA LYS A 121 -9.19 -14.30 0.83
C LYS A 121 -7.82 -14.04 1.50
N TYR A 122 -6.72 -14.22 0.77
CA TYR A 122 -5.36 -13.95 1.23
C TYR A 122 -4.78 -12.66 0.63
N PHE A 123 -5.48 -12.04 -0.33
CA PHE A 123 -4.99 -10.84 -1.01
C PHE A 123 -5.53 -9.60 -0.30
N PRO A 124 -4.66 -8.79 0.32
CA PRO A 124 -5.08 -7.63 1.06
C PRO A 124 -5.60 -6.52 0.13
N ILE A 125 -6.69 -5.88 0.54
CA ILE A 125 -7.22 -4.66 -0.08
C ILE A 125 -7.07 -3.48 0.88
N TYR A 126 -6.56 -2.36 0.40
CA TYR A 126 -6.36 -1.13 1.19
C TYR A 126 -7.17 0.01 0.58
N LEU A 127 -7.63 0.93 1.42
CA LEU A 127 -8.19 2.21 1.02
C LEU A 127 -7.41 3.34 1.66
N ARG A 128 -6.99 4.28 0.83
CA ARG A 128 -6.15 5.41 1.21
C ARG A 128 -6.77 6.67 0.63
N ALA A 129 -7.45 7.39 1.49
CA ALA A 129 -8.11 8.65 1.14
C ALA A 129 -7.15 9.82 1.33
N THR A 130 -7.20 10.80 0.42
CA THR A 130 -6.27 11.94 0.44
C THR A 130 -6.99 13.26 0.69
N ALA A 131 -6.46 14.37 0.18
CA ALA A 131 -6.90 15.74 0.43
C ALA A 131 -8.41 15.95 0.43
N GLY A 132 -9.13 15.41 -0.57
CA GLY A 132 -10.57 15.61 -0.68
C GLY A 132 -11.38 15.09 0.51
N MET A 133 -10.86 14.11 1.26
CA MET A 133 -11.46 13.62 2.50
C MET A 133 -11.01 14.38 3.75
N ARG A 134 -9.85 15.05 3.69
CA ARG A 134 -9.40 15.97 4.76
C ARG A 134 -10.30 17.20 4.84
N ASP A 135 -10.81 17.67 3.71
CA ASP A 135 -11.69 18.84 3.60
C ASP A 135 -13.15 18.57 4.04
N VAL A 136 -13.52 17.30 4.23
CA VAL A 136 -14.86 16.92 4.69
C VAL A 136 -14.96 17.10 6.20
N VAL A 137 -16.05 17.72 6.66
CA VAL A 137 -16.37 17.90 8.09
C VAL A 137 -16.27 16.55 8.84
N PRO A 138 -15.60 16.48 10.01
CA PRO A 138 -15.26 15.21 10.67
C PRO A 138 -16.40 14.20 10.79
N ALA A 139 -17.57 14.62 11.28
CA ALA A 139 -18.72 13.71 11.43
C ALA A 139 -19.16 13.05 10.10
N ARG A 140 -19.09 13.78 8.98
CA ARG A 140 -19.44 13.25 7.65
C ARG A 140 -18.33 12.37 7.10
N ARG A 141 -17.08 12.76 7.32
CA ARG A 141 -15.90 11.96 6.93
C ARG A 141 -15.93 10.61 7.64
N ASP A 142 -16.21 10.59 8.93
CA ASP A 142 -16.22 9.38 9.74
C ASP A 142 -17.38 8.45 9.33
N ALA A 143 -18.58 9.00 9.08
CA ALA A 143 -19.71 8.24 8.54
C ALA A 143 -19.41 7.66 7.14
N LEU A 144 -18.72 8.42 6.29
CA LEU A 144 -18.31 7.98 4.96
C LEU A 144 -17.24 6.87 5.03
N MET A 145 -16.24 7.03 5.89
CA MET A 145 -15.22 6.00 6.12
C MET A 145 -15.82 4.73 6.72
N HIS A 146 -16.82 4.85 7.60
CA HIS A 146 -17.56 3.71 8.12
C HIS A 146 -18.25 2.91 7.01
N GLU A 147 -18.92 3.57 6.05
CA GLU A 147 -19.52 2.89 4.90
C GLU A 147 -18.48 2.22 4.00
N CYS A 148 -17.33 2.86 3.79
CA CYS A 148 -16.21 2.26 3.07
C CYS A 148 -15.72 0.98 3.76
N ILE A 149 -15.49 1.03 5.08
CA ILE A 149 -15.03 -0.11 5.89
C ILE A 149 -16.06 -1.24 5.86
N ARG A 150 -17.35 -0.91 6.08
CA ARG A 150 -18.44 -1.88 6.06
C ARG A 150 -18.47 -2.61 4.71
N TYR A 151 -18.43 -1.88 3.61
CA TYR A 151 -18.43 -2.49 2.28
C TYR A 151 -17.19 -3.33 2.01
N LEU A 152 -15.99 -2.85 2.35
CA LEU A 152 -14.74 -3.58 2.09
C LEU A 152 -14.65 -4.90 2.86
N LYS A 153 -15.21 -4.97 4.08
CA LYS A 153 -15.34 -6.22 4.85
C LYS A 153 -16.23 -7.27 4.17
N GLU A 154 -17.20 -6.85 3.38
CA GLU A 154 -18.12 -7.74 2.66
C GLU A 154 -17.51 -8.27 1.35
N THR A 155 -16.34 -7.75 0.95
CA THR A 155 -15.63 -8.21 -0.27
C THR A 155 -14.91 -9.55 -0.03
N PRO A 156 -14.61 -10.33 -1.09
CA PRO A 156 -13.90 -11.60 -0.93
C PRO A 156 -12.39 -11.45 -0.68
N PHE A 157 -11.88 -10.22 -0.59
CA PHE A 157 -10.48 -9.92 -0.37
C PHE A 157 -10.18 -9.82 1.13
N TYR A 158 -8.91 -10.02 1.51
CA TYR A 158 -8.49 -9.84 2.90
C TYR A 158 -8.56 -8.37 3.29
N PHE A 159 -9.30 -8.04 4.35
CA PHE A 159 -9.46 -6.66 4.80
C PHE A 159 -9.48 -6.59 6.33
N ARG A 160 -8.85 -5.54 6.87
CA ARG A 160 -8.92 -5.14 8.28
C ARG A 160 -9.33 -3.67 8.35
N GLU A 161 -9.95 -3.25 9.44
CA GLU A 161 -10.44 -1.86 9.57
C GLU A 161 -9.32 -0.82 9.43
N ASP A 162 -8.13 -1.10 9.97
CA ASP A 162 -6.93 -0.27 9.87
C ASP A 162 -6.38 -0.16 8.43
N TYR A 163 -6.93 -0.92 7.47
CA TYR A 163 -6.56 -0.84 6.07
C TYR A 163 -7.33 0.24 5.30
N ALA A 164 -8.30 0.91 5.93
CA ALA A 164 -8.95 2.10 5.40
C ALA A 164 -8.56 3.33 6.23
N GLN A 165 -7.80 4.26 5.65
CA GLN A 165 -7.27 5.42 6.37
C GLN A 165 -7.34 6.69 5.50
N VAL A 166 -7.53 7.83 6.16
CA VAL A 166 -7.33 9.16 5.55
C VAL A 166 -5.90 9.57 5.85
N LEU A 167 -5.11 9.78 4.80
CA LEU A 167 -3.70 10.12 4.94
C LEU A 167 -3.53 11.60 5.27
N SER A 168 -2.54 11.89 6.12
CA SER A 168 -2.01 13.25 6.26
C SER A 168 -1.26 13.67 4.98
N GLY A 169 -0.95 14.97 4.85
CA GLY A 169 -0.18 15.46 3.70
C GLY A 169 1.24 14.90 3.70
N GLU A 170 1.83 14.78 4.88
CA GLU A 170 3.16 14.23 5.13
C GLU A 170 3.21 12.73 4.82
N GLU A 171 2.19 11.96 5.24
CA GLU A 171 2.09 10.53 4.88
C GLU A 171 1.96 10.35 3.37
N GLU A 172 1.10 11.14 2.71
CA GLU A 172 0.95 11.15 1.26
C GLU A 172 2.28 11.45 0.56
N ALA A 173 3.04 12.44 1.07
CA ALA A 173 4.34 12.83 0.56
C ALA A 173 5.43 11.76 0.75
N ALA A 174 5.58 11.26 1.98
CA ALA A 174 6.53 10.21 2.31
C ALA A 174 6.26 8.94 1.49
N PHE A 175 4.98 8.58 1.32
CA PHE A 175 4.58 7.46 0.50
C PHE A 175 4.86 7.67 -0.98
N GLY A 176 4.66 8.89 -1.49
CA GLY A 176 5.02 9.27 -2.86
C GLY A 176 6.52 9.13 -3.12
N TRP A 177 7.32 9.76 -2.26
CA TRP A 177 8.79 9.67 -2.28
C TRP A 177 9.29 8.24 -2.25
N LEU A 178 8.71 7.43 -1.37
CA LEU A 178 9.08 6.03 -1.21
C LEU A 178 8.78 5.21 -2.46
N SER A 179 7.65 5.49 -3.13
CA SER A 179 7.30 4.86 -4.41
C SER A 179 8.28 5.25 -5.52
N LEU A 180 8.58 6.54 -5.66
CA LEU A 180 9.52 7.02 -6.67
C LEU A 180 10.91 6.40 -6.50
N ASN A 181 11.42 6.40 -5.28
CA ASN A 181 12.77 5.91 -4.99
C ASN A 181 12.84 4.37 -5.03
N ALA A 182 11.74 3.67 -4.78
CA ALA A 182 11.64 2.23 -5.01
C ALA A 182 11.79 1.90 -6.50
N ASP A 183 11.03 2.59 -7.36
CA ASP A 183 11.07 2.37 -8.80
C ASP A 183 12.44 2.71 -9.41
N ASN A 184 13.15 3.69 -8.83
CA ASN A 184 14.48 4.10 -9.26
C ASN A 184 15.64 3.40 -8.53
N ARG A 185 15.35 2.46 -7.62
CA ARG A 185 16.35 1.70 -6.83
C ARG A 185 17.32 2.60 -6.05
N THR A 186 16.80 3.64 -5.41
CA THR A 186 17.57 4.63 -4.62
C THR A 186 17.26 4.56 -3.12
N LEU A 187 16.56 3.50 -2.67
CA LEU A 187 16.27 3.23 -1.25
C LEU A 187 17.42 2.47 -0.56
N ALA A 188 17.42 2.45 0.79
CA ALA A 188 18.49 1.90 1.62
C ALA A 188 19.03 0.54 1.12
N GLY A 189 20.36 0.43 1.04
CA GLY A 189 21.08 -0.63 0.31
C GLY A 189 21.66 -0.13 -1.02
N TYR A 190 21.10 0.96 -1.55
CA TYR A 190 21.63 1.76 -2.66
C TYR A 190 22.05 3.16 -2.16
N ASP A 191 22.72 3.94 -3.03
CA ASP A 191 23.29 5.25 -2.71
C ASP A 191 22.21 6.23 -2.21
N GLN A 192 22.23 6.55 -0.90
CA GLN A 192 21.24 7.44 -0.27
C GLN A 192 21.36 8.89 -0.77
N ASP A 193 22.57 9.29 -1.15
CA ASP A 193 22.84 10.63 -1.70
C ASP A 193 22.26 10.76 -3.13
N ALA A 194 21.88 9.63 -3.75
CA ALA A 194 21.21 9.58 -5.05
C ALA A 194 19.66 9.57 -4.95
N SER A 195 19.08 9.71 -3.74
CA SER A 195 17.62 9.73 -3.62
C SER A 195 16.99 10.93 -4.34
N LEU A 196 15.93 10.66 -5.07
CA LEU A 196 15.20 11.66 -5.84
C LEU A 196 14.18 12.38 -4.94
N GLY A 197 14.04 13.68 -5.14
CA GLY A 197 12.92 14.45 -4.61
C GLY A 197 11.62 14.05 -5.31
N TRP A 198 10.52 14.08 -4.57
CA TRP A 198 9.18 13.80 -5.07
C TRP A 198 8.29 15.03 -4.91
N LEU A 199 7.50 15.31 -5.93
CA LEU A 199 6.53 16.41 -5.96
C LEU A 199 5.25 15.91 -6.64
N ASP A 200 4.11 16.13 -6.01
CA ASP A 200 2.79 15.84 -6.57
C ASP A 200 1.86 17.03 -6.40
N MET A 201 1.16 17.35 -7.49
CA MET A 201 0.18 18.42 -7.55
C MET A 201 -1.20 17.77 -7.73
N GLY A 202 -1.80 17.41 -6.60
CA GLY A 202 -3.15 16.87 -6.53
C GLY A 202 -4.23 17.92 -6.79
N GLY A 203 -5.48 17.46 -6.82
CA GLY A 203 -6.62 18.33 -7.13
C GLY A 203 -7.01 19.31 -6.01
N ALA A 204 -6.64 19.03 -4.76
CA ALA A 204 -6.95 19.87 -3.60
C ALA A 204 -5.72 20.16 -2.71
N SER A 205 -4.55 19.64 -3.07
CA SER A 205 -3.30 19.87 -2.35
C SER A 205 -2.11 19.64 -3.26
N PHE A 206 -0.94 20.14 -2.86
CA PHE A 206 0.33 19.71 -3.41
C PHE A 206 1.22 19.22 -2.26
N GLN A 207 2.14 18.32 -2.57
CA GLN A 207 3.06 17.74 -1.62
C GLN A 207 4.47 17.70 -2.21
N ILE A 208 5.47 17.89 -1.35
CA ILE A 208 6.88 17.73 -1.66
C ILE A 208 7.51 16.83 -0.60
N ALA A 209 8.43 15.97 -1.00
CA ALA A 209 9.24 15.18 -0.07
C ALA A 209 10.63 14.95 -0.64
N PHE A 210 11.67 15.21 0.15
CA PHE A 210 13.06 14.94 -0.23
C PHE A 210 13.94 14.73 1.00
N VAL A 211 15.14 14.17 0.79
CA VAL A 211 16.17 14.10 1.83
C VAL A 211 16.98 15.41 1.78
N PRO A 212 16.94 16.26 2.82
CA PRO A 212 17.69 17.51 2.85
C PRO A 212 19.20 17.26 2.99
N THR A 213 20.02 18.13 2.39
CA THR A 213 21.47 18.13 2.60
C THR A 213 21.83 18.66 3.99
N ARG A 214 22.87 18.07 4.61
CA ARG A 214 23.23 18.17 6.04
C ARG A 214 23.38 19.58 6.63
N SER A 215 23.42 20.62 5.81
CA SER A 215 23.65 21.99 6.26
C SER A 215 22.38 22.75 6.67
N HIS A 216 21.17 22.37 6.21
CA HIS A 216 19.93 23.12 6.48
C HIS A 216 18.78 22.19 6.88
N TYR A 217 18.82 21.65 8.10
CA TYR A 217 17.64 21.01 8.70
C TYR A 217 16.66 22.11 9.12
N VAL A 218 15.59 22.29 8.36
CA VAL A 218 14.40 22.92 8.91
C VAL A 218 13.76 21.86 9.81
N LEU A 219 13.99 21.95 11.13
CA LEU A 219 13.52 20.96 12.10
C LEU A 219 11.99 20.95 12.23
N GLU A 220 11.33 22.05 11.88
CA GLU A 220 9.89 22.10 11.71
C GLU A 220 9.51 21.30 10.45
N ASN A 221 8.74 20.22 10.65
CA ASN A 221 8.21 19.29 9.63
C ASN A 221 9.10 18.10 9.22
N LEU A 222 10.10 17.74 10.03
CA LEU A 222 10.86 16.49 9.81
C LEU A 222 9.96 15.26 10.01
N PHE A 223 9.78 14.44 8.98
CA PHE A 223 9.04 13.17 9.02
C PHE A 223 10.03 11.99 8.97
N PRO A 224 10.45 11.41 10.12
CA PRO A 224 11.44 10.34 10.13
C PRO A 224 10.84 9.04 9.59
N LEU A 225 11.44 8.50 8.52
CA LEU A 225 11.05 7.24 7.89
C LEU A 225 12.12 6.17 8.10
N ALA A 226 11.87 5.18 8.95
CA ALA A 226 12.81 4.09 9.20
C ALA A 226 12.58 2.87 8.28
N LEU A 227 13.36 2.75 7.21
CA LEU A 227 13.33 1.59 6.28
C LEU A 227 14.40 0.52 6.60
N SER A 228 15.41 0.89 7.38
CA SER A 228 16.60 0.13 7.79
C SER A 228 17.09 0.70 9.13
N PRO A 229 17.92 0.01 9.93
CA PRO A 229 18.50 0.55 11.17
C PRO A 229 19.10 1.97 11.08
N LYS A 230 19.39 2.50 9.88
CA LYS A 230 19.90 3.86 9.68
C LYS A 230 18.85 4.97 9.48
N GLY A 231 17.60 4.63 9.12
CA GLY A 231 16.52 5.62 8.89
C GLY A 231 16.74 6.64 7.77
N PHE A 232 15.68 7.34 7.36
CA PHE A 232 15.67 8.47 6.43
C PHE A 232 14.98 9.67 7.09
N PRO A 233 15.65 10.82 7.28
CA PRO A 233 14.98 12.06 7.68
C PRO A 233 14.36 12.72 6.45
N LEU A 234 13.04 12.60 6.27
CA LEU A 234 12.34 13.31 5.19
C LEU A 234 11.95 14.71 5.64
N SER A 235 12.03 15.67 4.71
CA SER A 235 11.50 17.03 4.82
C SER A 235 10.47 17.30 3.73
#